data_AF-A0A7J4LAI4-F1
#
_entry.id   AF-A0A7J4LAI4-F1
#
_cell.length_a   1.000
_cell.length_b   1.000
_cell.length_c   1.000
_cell.angle_alpha   90.00
_cell.angle_beta   90.00
_cell.angle_gamma   90.00
#
_symmetry.space_group_name_H-M   'P 1'
#
loop_
_entity.id
_entity.type
_entity.pdbx_description
1 polymer ?
#
loop_
_entity_poly.entity_id
_entity_poly.type
_entity_poly.pdbx_seq_one_letter_code
_entity_poly.pdbx_strand_id
1 'polypeptide(L)'
;VGIYHEKTFTAVEDISRHSAIDKAIGLSFLNGVPSSSSVIVVSCRQTESIINKIIMGGFPIVIGLSAPTDAAIYLANDFNVTLIGFASKNRFNIYTNDWRVDF
;
A
#
# COMPACT_ATOMS: atom_id res chain seq x y z
N VAL A 1 -1.84 -8.59 -4.36
CA VAL A 1 -2.06 -7.22 -3.83
C VAL A 1 -3.47 -7.18 -3.30
N GLY A 2 -3.62 -6.74 -2.05
CA GLY A 2 -4.91 -6.65 -1.38
C GLY A 2 -5.34 -5.21 -1.17
N ILE A 3 -6.64 -4.96 -1.17
CA ILE A 3 -7.23 -3.69 -0.74
C ILE A 3 -8.19 -4.01 0.40
N TYR A 4 -8.00 -3.29 1.50
CA TYR A 4 -8.90 -3.34 2.65
C TYR A 4 -9.72 -2.06 2.70
N HIS A 5 -11.04 -2.21 2.71
CA HIS A 5 -12.01 -1.12 2.84
C HIS A 5 -13.26 -1.62 3.57
N GLU A 6 -13.72 -0.90 4.59
CA GLU A 6 -14.95 -1.21 5.34
C GLU A 6 -15.12 -2.70 5.72
N LYS A 7 -14.10 -3.30 6.34
CA LYS A 7 -14.06 -4.73 6.74
C LYS A 7 -14.06 -5.73 5.58
N THR A 8 -14.00 -5.27 4.34
CA THR A 8 -13.86 -6.12 3.16
C THR A 8 -12.41 -6.13 2.72
N PHE A 9 -11.90 -7.32 2.41
CA PHE A 9 -10.59 -7.50 1.81
C PHE A 9 -10.75 -8.10 0.42
N THR A 10 -10.28 -7.41 -0.61
CA THR A 10 -10.28 -7.89 -1.99
C THR A 10 -8.83 -8.05 -2.45
N ALA A 11 -8.53 -9.18 -3.07
CA ALA A 11 -7.18 -9.47 -3.53
C ALA A 11 -7.16 -9.76 -5.04
N VAL A 12 -6.06 -9.32 -5.66
CA VAL A 12 -5.68 -9.70 -7.02
C VAL A 12 -4.26 -10.22 -7.02
N GLU A 13 -3.96 -11.11 -7.96
CA GLU A 13 -2.65 -11.71 -8.12
C GLU A 13 -2.11 -11.53 -9.53
N ASP A 14 -0.79 -11.46 -9.63
CA ASP A 14 -0.05 -11.44 -10.88
C ASP A 14 1.41 -11.85 -10.61
N ILE A 15 2.08 -12.39 -11.61
CA ILE A 15 3.52 -12.69 -11.58
C ILE A 15 4.32 -11.38 -11.47
N SER A 16 3.87 -10.33 -12.16
CA SER A 16 4.45 -8.99 -12.11
C SER A 16 3.85 -8.19 -10.96
N ARG A 17 4.70 -7.79 -10.01
CA ARG A 17 4.31 -6.92 -8.89
C ARG A 17 3.70 -5.58 -9.33
N HIS A 18 4.18 -5.00 -10.43
CA HIS A 18 3.63 -3.75 -10.96
C HIS A 18 2.23 -3.97 -11.53
N SER A 19 2.06 -5.04 -12.30
CA SER A 19 0.77 -5.42 -12.87
C SER A 19 -0.25 -5.77 -11.79
N ALA A 20 0.16 -6.45 -10.71
CA ALA A 20 -0.71 -6.75 -9.59
C ALA A 20 -1.24 -5.48 -8.90
N ILE A 21 -0.42 -4.43 -8.80
CA ILE A 21 -0.84 -3.14 -8.23
C ILE A 21 -1.80 -2.43 -9.18
N ASP A 22 -1.46 -2.35 -10.47
CA ASP A 22 -2.33 -1.71 -11.47
C ASP A 22 -3.71 -2.39 -11.52
N LYS A 23 -3.75 -3.72 -11.47
CA LYS A 23 -5.00 -4.48 -11.37
C LYS A 23 -5.79 -4.16 -10.10
N ALA A 24 -5.11 -4.03 -8.95
CA ALA A 24 -5.78 -3.73 -7.69
C ALA A 24 -6.41 -2.33 -7.71
N ILE A 25 -5.65 -1.32 -8.17
CA ILE A 25 -6.12 0.05 -8.33
C ILE A 25 -7.30 0.10 -9.32
N GLY A 26 -7.16 -0.55 -10.47
CA GLY A 26 -8.23 -0.61 -11.48
C GLY A 26 -9.48 -1.31 -10.96
N LEU A 27 -9.34 -2.42 -10.23
CA LEU A 27 -10.48 -3.12 -9.62
C LEU A 27 -11.18 -2.27 -8.57
N SER A 28 -10.43 -1.56 -7.72
CA SER A 28 -10.99 -0.61 -6.75
C SER A 28 -11.82 0.46 -7.44
N PHE A 29 -11.27 1.05 -8.50
CA PHE A 29 -11.95 2.08 -9.29
C PHE A 29 -13.24 1.55 -9.95
N LEU A 30 -13.17 0.39 -10.61
CA LEU A 30 -14.33 -0.22 -11.28
C LEU A 30 -15.45 -0.60 -10.30
N ASN A 31 -15.09 -0.99 -9.07
CA ASN A 31 -16.06 -1.36 -8.03
C ASN A 31 -16.53 -0.16 -7.19
N GLY A 32 -16.09 1.06 -7.51
CA GLY A 32 -16.43 2.26 -6.73
C GLY A 32 -15.87 2.25 -5.31
N VAL A 33 -14.83 1.48 -5.04
CA VAL A 33 -14.16 1.43 -3.73
C VAL A 33 -13.21 2.64 -3.61
N PRO A 34 -13.44 3.55 -2.66
CA PRO A 34 -12.68 4.80 -2.54
C PRO A 34 -11.27 4.55 -1.99
N SER A 35 -10.25 4.71 -2.84
CA SER A 35 -8.84 4.54 -2.45
C SER A 35 -8.42 5.44 -1.28
N SER A 36 -8.96 6.66 -1.21
CA SER A 36 -8.64 7.67 -0.20
C SER A 36 -9.03 7.28 1.22
N SER A 37 -9.91 6.28 1.38
CA SER A 37 -10.31 5.69 2.67
C SER A 37 -10.04 4.18 2.70
N SER A 38 -9.04 3.74 1.94
CA SER A 38 -8.66 2.32 1.83
C SER A 38 -7.19 2.10 2.16
N VAL A 39 -6.85 0.87 2.53
CA VAL A 39 -5.47 0.43 2.75
C VAL A 39 -5.08 -0.54 1.66
N ILE A 40 -3.91 -0.34 1.05
CA ILE A 40 -3.36 -1.29 0.07
C ILE A 40 -2.25 -2.15 0.72
N VAL A 41 -2.34 -3.46 0.48
CA VAL A 41 -1.43 -4.47 1.02
C VAL A 41 -0.65 -5.13 -0.11
N VAL A 42 0.68 -5.12 -0.01
CA VAL A 42 1.58 -5.64 -1.04
C VAL A 42 2.52 -6.72 -0.48
N SER A 43 2.70 -7.81 -1.22
CA SER A 43 3.65 -8.86 -0.87
C SER A 43 5.08 -8.60 -1.37
N CYS A 44 5.26 -7.65 -2.29
CA CYS A 44 6.54 -7.30 -2.89
C CYS A 44 7.33 -6.29 -2.05
N ARG A 45 8.59 -6.04 -2.41
CA ARG A 45 9.38 -4.90 -1.90
C ARG A 45 8.80 -3.58 -2.39
N GLN A 46 8.59 -2.66 -1.47
CA GLN A 46 8.15 -1.30 -1.75
C GLN A 46 9.34 -0.48 -2.27
N THR A 47 9.51 -0.46 -3.59
CA THR A 47 10.43 0.45 -4.29
C THR A 47 9.74 1.78 -4.57
N GLU A 48 10.52 2.82 -4.90
CA GLU A 48 10.00 4.14 -5.30
C GLU A 48 8.89 4.02 -6.36
N SER A 49 9.12 3.24 -7.42
CA SER A 49 8.14 3.00 -8.49
C SER A 49 6.85 2.30 -8.04
N ILE A 50 6.91 1.48 -6.98
CA ILE A 50 5.75 0.83 -6.38
C ILE A 50 4.96 1.86 -5.57
N ILE A 51 5.64 2.62 -4.72
CA ILE A 51 5.02 3.67 -3.91
C ILE A 51 4.42 4.77 -4.78
N ASN A 52 5.09 5.16 -5.87
CA ASN A 52 4.56 6.15 -6.79
C ASN A 52 3.22 5.73 -7.41
N LYS A 53 3.08 4.47 -7.85
CA LYS A 53 1.79 3.94 -8.34
C LYS A 53 0.70 4.00 -7.27
N ILE A 54 1.06 3.75 -6.02
CA ILE A 54 0.11 3.76 -4.90
C ILE A 54 -0.33 5.18 -4.54
N ILE A 55 0.61 6.13 -4.53
CA ILE A 55 0.33 7.58 -4.38
C ILE A 55 -0.62 8.03 -5.48
N MET A 56 -0.30 7.72 -6.74
CA MET A 56 -1.14 8.06 -7.88
C MET A 56 -2.50 7.36 -7.84
N GLY A 57 -2.56 6.17 -7.24
CA GLY A 57 -3.80 5.45 -6.96
C GLY A 57 -4.63 6.03 -5.81
N GLY A 58 -4.11 7.02 -5.09
CA GLY A 58 -4.81 7.75 -4.03
C GLY A 58 -4.91 7.03 -2.69
N PHE A 59 -4.07 6.01 -2.42
CA PHE A 59 -4.11 5.29 -1.15
C PHE A 59 -3.26 5.99 -0.09
N PRO A 60 -3.82 6.34 1.08
CA PRO A 60 -3.08 7.02 2.14
C PRO A 60 -2.20 6.09 2.97
N ILE A 61 -2.43 4.76 2.92
CA ILE A 61 -1.74 3.76 3.74
C ILE A 61 -1.33 2.57 2.88
N VAL A 62 -0.05 2.18 3.01
CA VAL A 62 0.54 1.01 2.35
C VAL A 62 1.13 0.07 3.40
N ILE A 63 0.72 -1.19 3.35
CA ILE A 63 1.30 -2.26 4.17
C ILE A 63 2.07 -3.21 3.26
N GLY A 64 3.37 -3.36 3.50
CA GLY A 64 4.18 -4.36 2.81
C GLY A 64 4.74 -5.43 3.74
N LEU A 65 4.81 -6.65 3.22
CA LEU A 65 5.33 -7.82 3.94
C LEU A 65 6.88 -7.88 3.95
N SER A 66 7.55 -7.00 3.19
CA SER A 66 9.01 -6.98 3.05
C SER A 66 9.59 -5.59 3.30
N ALA A 67 10.90 -5.45 3.06
CA ALA A 67 11.63 -4.21 3.30
C ALA A 67 11.32 -3.14 2.22
N PRO A 68 10.99 -1.90 2.62
CA PRO A 68 11.01 -0.77 1.70
C PRO A 68 12.45 -0.37 1.33
N THR A 69 12.62 0.38 0.24
CA THR A 69 13.87 1.05 -0.09
C THR A 69 13.89 2.48 0.46
N ASP A 70 15.06 3.08 0.69
CA ASP A 70 15.16 4.47 1.17
C ASP A 70 14.42 5.47 0.28
N ALA A 71 14.53 5.33 -1.05
CA ALA A 71 13.79 6.16 -2.00
C ALA A 71 12.26 6.02 -1.85
N ALA A 72 11.78 4.84 -1.45
CA ALA A 72 10.36 4.61 -1.22
C ALA A 72 9.89 5.24 0.10
N ILE A 73 10.74 5.20 1.13
CA ILE A 73 10.49 5.88 2.41
C ILE A 73 10.43 7.39 2.18
N TYR A 74 11.42 7.95 1.48
CA TYR A 74 11.45 9.38 1.16
C TYR A 74 10.20 9.82 0.41
N LEU A 75 9.84 9.10 -0.66
CA LEU A 75 8.66 9.41 -1.47
C LEU A 75 7.36 9.28 -0.68
N ALA A 76 7.22 8.22 0.12
CA ALA A 76 6.04 8.06 0.98
C ALA A 76 5.91 9.20 2.00
N ASN A 77 7.03 9.66 2.56
CA ASN A 77 7.04 10.78 3.49
C ASN A 77 6.59 12.09 2.82
N ASP A 78 7.16 12.41 1.65
CA ASP A 78 6.88 13.64 0.91
C ASP A 78 5.39 13.76 0.50
N PHE A 79 4.76 12.63 0.19
CA PHE A 79 3.35 12.57 -0.19
C PHE A 79 2.41 12.22 0.97
N ASN A 80 2.89 12.30 2.22
CA ASN A 80 2.11 12.01 3.42
C ASN A 80 1.44 10.62 3.40
N VAL A 81 2.05 9.61 2.79
CA VAL A 81 1.58 8.21 2.78
C VAL A 81 2.17 7.45 3.96
N THR A 82 1.34 6.76 4.72
CA THR A 82 1.79 5.88 5.80
C THR A 82 2.38 4.61 5.22
N LEU A 83 3.69 4.43 5.35
CA LEU A 83 4.40 3.25 4.84
C LEU A 83 4.74 2.30 5.98
N ILE A 84 4.10 1.13 5.95
CA ILE A 84 4.35 0.03 6.88
C ILE A 84 5.12 -1.07 6.13
N GLY A 85 6.18 -1.59 6.74
CA GLY A 85 7.01 -2.67 6.18
C GLY A 85 7.28 -3.76 7.20
N PHE A 86 7.78 -4.91 6.71
CA PHE A 86 7.96 -6.14 7.49
C PHE A 86 6.71 -6.57 8.27
N ALA A 87 5.52 -6.25 7.74
CA ALA A 87 4.26 -6.61 8.40
C ALA A 87 4.11 -8.13 8.45
N SER A 88 3.81 -8.64 9.64
CA SER A 88 3.45 -10.03 9.89
C SER A 88 2.41 -10.08 11.02
N LYS A 89 2.00 -11.28 11.43
CA LYS A 89 0.91 -11.48 12.40
C LYS A 89 1.06 -10.65 13.68
N ASN A 90 2.29 -10.50 14.19
CA ASN A 90 2.54 -9.91 15.51
C ASN A 90 3.58 -8.77 15.49
N ARG A 91 4.01 -8.30 14.31
CA ARG A 91 4.98 -7.21 14.20
C ARG A 91 4.83 -6.47 12.89
N PHE A 92 5.18 -5.20 12.92
CA PHE A 92 5.35 -4.34 11.76
C PHE A 92 6.23 -3.15 12.15
N ASN A 93 6.80 -2.48 11.16
CA ASN A 93 7.51 -1.23 11.35
C ASN A 93 6.78 -0.15 10.55
N ILE A 94 6.46 0.98 11.19
CA ILE A 94 6.02 2.17 10.49
C ILE A 94 7.27 2.99 10.14
N TYR A 95 7.43 3.28 8.85
CA TYR A 95 8.57 4.05 8.34
C TYR A 95 8.24 5.52 8.15
N THR A 96 6.98 5.85 7.87
CA THR A 96 6.51 7.22 7.62
C THR A 96 5.09 7.40 8.13
N ASN A 97 4.78 8.62 8.56
CA ASN A 97 3.42 9.11 8.74
C ASN A 97 2.53 8.24 9.65
N ASP A 98 3.03 7.94 10.84
CA ASP A 98 2.41 7.07 11.85
C ASP A 98 1.11 7.62 12.46
N TRP A 99 0.82 8.91 12.30
CA TRP A 99 -0.40 9.58 12.80
C TRP A 99 -1.74 9.01 12.28
N ARG A 100 -1.72 8.05 11.35
CA ARG A 100 -2.92 7.31 10.88
C ARG A 100 -3.13 5.96 11.57
N VAL A 101 -2.26 5.58 12.50
CA VAL A 101 -2.28 4.29 13.18
C VAL A 101 -2.53 4.51 14.67
N ASP A 102 -3.62 3.93 15.18
CA ASP A 102 -3.91 3.88 16.61
C ASP A 102 -3.21 2.67 17.26
N PHE A 103 -2.73 2.85 18.49
CA PHE A 103 -2.03 1.84 19.29
C PHE A 103 -2.83 1.38 20.51
#